data_AF-A0A8C5ZEK8-F1
#
_entry.id   AF-A0A8C5ZEK8-F1
#
_cell.length_a   1.000
_cell.length_b   1.000
_cell.length_c   1.000
_cell.angle_alpha   90.00
_cell.angle_beta   90.00
_cell.angle_gamma   90.00
#
_symmetry.space_group_name_H-M   'P 1'
#
loop_
_entity.id
_entity.type
_entity.pdbx_description
1 polymer ?
#
loop_
_entity_poly.entity_id
_entity_poly.type
_entity_poly.pdbx_seq_one_letter_code
_entity_poly.pdbx_strand_id
1 'polypeptide(L)' 'MNFKTLGGSHFADQTSLVHASCSASSETLSDKPDMAEIEKFNKSKLKKTETQEKNPLPSKETIEQEKQAGES' A
#
# COMPACT_ATOMS: atom_id res chain seq x y z
N MET A 1 1.80 24.54 -43.85
CA MET A 1 2.98 23.84 -44.40
C MET A 1 4.22 24.68 -44.17
N ASN A 2 5.36 24.01 -43.93
CA ASN A 2 6.75 24.53 -43.78
C ASN A 2 7.26 24.71 -42.34
N PHE A 3 7.70 23.59 -41.74
CA PHE A 3 8.63 23.59 -40.60
C PHE A 3 10.06 23.61 -41.16
N LYS A 4 10.81 24.68 -40.89
CA LYS A 4 12.23 24.76 -41.23
C LYS A 4 13.03 24.12 -40.09
N THR A 5 13.55 22.92 -40.34
CA THR A 5 14.54 22.26 -39.48
C THR A 5 15.86 23.00 -39.61
N LEU A 6 16.30 23.63 -38.52
CA LEU A 6 17.61 24.27 -38.42
C LEU A 6 18.48 23.51 -37.43
N GLY A 7 19.67 23.11 -37.91
CA GLY A 7 20.86 22.98 -37.06
C GLY A 7 20.98 21.69 -36.26
N GLY A 8 21.41 20.62 -36.93
CA GLY A 8 22.11 19.52 -36.26
C GLY A 8 23.47 20.02 -35.77
N SER A 9 23.53 20.49 -34.52
CA SER A 9 24.78 20.70 -33.81
C SER A 9 25.14 19.42 -33.06
N HIS A 10 26.14 18.73 -33.60
CA HIS A 10 27.16 18.00 -32.86
C HIS A 10 26.64 17.12 -31.71
N PHE A 11 26.34 15.87 -32.06
CA PHE A 11 26.19 14.76 -31.12
C PHE A 11 27.50 14.61 -30.34
N ALA A 12 27.58 15.28 -29.18
CA ALA A 12 28.65 15.09 -28.24
C ALA A 12 28.45 13.71 -27.60
N ASP A 13 29.09 12.70 -28.20
CA ASP A 13 29.37 11.46 -27.49
C ASP A 13 30.45 11.76 -26.45
N GLN A 14 30.01 12.13 -25.26
CA GLN A 14 30.83 12.01 -24.06
C GLN A 14 30.02 11.23 -23.05
N THR A 15 29.94 9.93 -23.33
CA THR A 15 30.10 8.87 -22.33
C THR A 15 31.18 9.25 -21.29
N SER A 16 30.78 9.99 -20.26
CA SER A 16 31.52 10.13 -19.01
C SER A 16 30.61 10.71 -17.94
N LEU A 17 29.62 9.91 -17.54
CA LEU A 17 29.32 9.83 -16.12
C LEU A 17 29.67 8.41 -15.69
N VAL A 18 30.94 8.24 -15.32
CA VAL A 18 31.28 7.22 -14.33
C VAL A 18 30.37 7.51 -13.14
N HIS A 19 29.31 6.71 -12.97
CA HIS A 19 28.60 6.66 -11.71
C HIS A 19 29.64 6.17 -10.70
N ALA A 20 30.23 7.13 -9.99
CA ALA A 20 31.06 6.89 -8.84
C ALA A 20 30.31 5.90 -7.96
N SER A 21 30.91 4.73 -7.75
CA SER A 21 30.47 3.69 -6.83
C SER A 21 28.95 3.61 -6.71
N CYS A 22 28.33 2.74 -7.49
CA CYS A 22 27.13 2.07 -6.99
C CYS A 22 27.57 1.27 -5.75
N SER A 23 27.84 1.96 -4.64
CA SER A 23 27.32 1.50 -3.37
C SER A 23 25.83 1.37 -3.64
N ALA A 24 25.46 0.16 -4.05
CA ALA A 24 24.23 -0.42 -3.58
C ALA A 24 24.34 -0.31 -2.05
N SER A 25 24.04 0.87 -1.52
CA SER A 25 23.27 1.00 -0.31
C SER A 25 22.04 0.18 -0.64
N SER A 26 22.17 -1.12 -0.35
CA SER A 26 21.07 -2.02 -0.15
C SER A 26 20.05 -1.16 0.56
N GLU A 27 18.97 -0.81 -0.13
CA GLU A 27 17.82 -0.22 0.50
C GLU A 27 17.34 -1.31 1.46
N THR A 28 17.97 -1.35 2.63
CA THR A 28 17.49 -2.08 3.77
C THR A 28 16.16 -1.42 4.01
N LEU A 29 15.08 -2.11 3.66
CA LEU A 29 13.75 -1.78 4.11
C LEU A 29 13.84 -1.76 5.65
N SER A 30 14.20 -0.59 6.20
CA SER A 30 14.32 -0.30 7.62
C SER A 30 12.93 -0.24 8.27
N ASP A 31 11.88 -0.39 7.46
CA ASP A 31 10.48 -0.52 7.85
C ASP A 31 10.05 -1.99 8.03
N LYS A 32 10.97 -2.96 8.04
CA LYS A 32 10.64 -4.33 8.45
C LYS A 32 10.62 -4.39 9.98
N PRO A 33 9.50 -4.78 10.62
CA PRO A 33 9.48 -4.94 12.07
C PRO A 33 10.53 -6.00 12.46
N ASP A 34 11.24 -5.76 13.56
CA ASP A 34 12.16 -6.74 14.12
C ASP A 34 11.37 -8.00 14.50
N MET A 35 11.64 -9.11 13.81
CA MET A 35 10.96 -10.39 14.05
C MET A 35 11.17 -10.88 15.48
N ALA A 36 12.34 -10.59 16.08
CA ALA A 36 12.62 -10.96 17.45
C ALA A 36 11.76 -10.20 18.47
N GLU A 37 11.31 -8.98 18.13
CA GLU A 37 10.40 -8.20 18.95
C GLU A 37 8.98 -8.78 18.91
N ILE A 38 8.51 -9.19 17.74
CA ILE A 38 7.19 -9.83 17.57
C ILE A 38 7.10 -11.12 18.37
N GLU A 39 8.13 -11.97 18.33
CA GLU A 39 8.19 -13.23 19.08
C GLU A 39 8.06 -13.03 20.60
N LYS A 40 8.61 -11.93 21.13
CA LYS A 40 8.68 -11.64 22.57
C LYS A 40 7.60 -10.68 23.05
N PHE A 41 6.74 -10.20 22.15
CA PHE A 41 5.74 -9.20 22.48
C PHE A 41 4.67 -9.74 23.42
N ASN A 42 4.46 -9.06 24.55
CA ASN A 42 3.46 -9.44 25.55
C ASN A 42 2.07 -8.88 25.19
N LYS A 43 1.13 -9.76 24.85
CA LYS A 43 -0.26 -9.42 24.50
C LYS A 43 -1.01 -8.63 25.59
N SER A 44 -0.64 -8.78 26.86
CA SER A 44 -1.26 -8.03 27.97
C SER A 44 -0.95 -6.53 27.93
N LYS A 45 0.06 -6.10 27.18
CA LYS A 45 0.38 -4.68 26.96
C LYS A 45 -0.54 -4.01 25.94
N LEU A 46 -1.38 -4.77 25.23
CA LEU A 46 -2.37 -4.22 24.30
C LEU A 46 -3.53 -3.60 25.07
N LYS A 47 -3.92 -2.38 24.70
CA LYS A 47 -5.11 -1.73 25.24
C LYS A 47 -6.35 -2.55 24.88
N LYS A 48 -7.26 -2.73 25.83
CA LYS A 48 -8.59 -3.28 25.55
C LYS A 48 -9.34 -2.29 24.69
N THR A 49 -9.90 -2.76 23.59
CA THR A 49 -10.79 -1.99 22.74
C THR A 49 -12.04 -2.82 22.51
N GLU A 50 -13.20 -2.18 22.58
CA GLU A 50 -14.46 -2.78 22.16
C GLU A 50 -14.55 -2.68 20.63
N THR A 51 -14.72 -3.81 19.96
CA THR A 51 -14.89 -3.85 18.50
C THR A 51 -16.37 -3.80 18.18
N GLN A 52 -16.79 -2.76 17.45
CA GLN A 52 -18.16 -2.62 16.97
C GLN A 52 -18.32 -3.34 15.62
N GLU A 53 -19.12 -4.40 15.58
CA GLU A 53 -19.49 -5.09 14.35
C GLU A 53 -20.48 -4.22 13.56
N LYS A 54 -20.08 -3.78 12.37
CA LYS A 54 -20.89 -2.87 11.54
C LYS A 54 -21.91 -3.57 10.65
N ASN A 55 -21.84 -4.89 10.53
CA ASN A 55 -22.71 -5.65 9.63
C ASN A 55 -23.13 -6.99 10.25
N PRO A 56 -23.84 -6.97 11.38
CA PRO A 56 -24.41 -8.19 11.93
C PRO A 56 -25.45 -8.75 10.97
N LEU A 57 -25.54 -10.08 10.91
CA LEU A 57 -26.62 -10.73 10.17
C LEU A 57 -27.98 -10.34 10.75
N PRO A 58 -29.03 -10.23 9.91
CA PRO A 58 -30.37 -9.94 10.40
C PRO A 58 -30.87 -11.04 11.34
N SER A 59 -31.70 -10.66 12.31
CA SER A 59 -32.35 -11.61 13.22
C SER A 59 -33.46 -12.37 12.49
N LYS A 60 -33.86 -13.54 13.03
CA LYS A 60 -34.99 -14.31 12.49
C LYS A 60 -36.27 -13.48 12.37
N GLU A 61 -36.55 -12.66 13.39
CA GLU A 61 -37.69 -11.75 13.40
C GLU A 61 -37.62 -10.73 12.26
N THR A 62 -36.44 -10.13 12.02
CA THR A 62 -36.24 -9.17 10.93
C THR A 62 -36.51 -9.82 9.57
N ILE A 63 -36.01 -11.05 9.38
CA ILE A 63 -36.22 -11.82 8.14
C ILE A 63 -37.70 -12.14 7.91
N GLU A 64 -38.43 -12.53 8.97
CA GLU A 64 -39.86 -12.82 8.88
C GLU A 64 -40.68 -11.57 8.53
N GLN A 65 -40.35 -10.42 9.14
CA GLN A 65 -40.97 -9.13 8.85
C GLN A 65 -40.74 -8.72 7.39
N GLU A 66 -39.50 -8.80 6.89
CA GLU A 66 -39.18 -8.49 5.49
C GLU A 66 -39.90 -9.41 4.51
N LYS A 67 -39.95 -10.71 4.80
CA LYS A 67 -40.66 -11.68 3.97
C LYS A 67 -42.14 -11.34 3.84
N GLN A 68 -42.81 -11.01 4.96
CA GLN A 68 -44.23 -10.62 4.95
C GLN A 68 -44.45 -9.30 4.21
N ALA A 69 -43.56 -8.31 4.41
CA ALA A 69 -43.65 -7.02 3.74
C ALA A 69 -43.40 -7.11 2.23
N GLY A 70 -42.57 -8.06 1.78
CA GLY A 70 -42.28 -8.30 0.36
C GLY A 70 -43.32 -9.11 -0.41
N GLU A 71 -44.34 -9.65 0.27
CA GLU A 71 -45.44 -10.42 -0.33
C GLU A 71 -46.69 -9.55 -0.65
N SER A 72 -46.64 -8.22 -0.40
CA SER A 72 -47.67 -7.22 -0.81
C SER A 72 -47.32 -6.50 -2.10
#